data_AF-A0A4S2M6T4-F1
#
_entry.id   AF-A0A4S2M6T4-F1
#
_cell.length_a   1.000
_cell.length_b   1.000
_cell.length_c   1.000
_cell.angle_alpha   90.00
_cell.angle_beta   90.00
_cell.angle_gamma   90.00
#
_symmetry.space_group_name_H-M   'P 1'
#
loop_
_entity.id
_entity.type
_entity.pdbx_description
1 polymer ?
#
loop_
_entity_poly.entity_id
_entity_poly.type
_entity_poly.pdbx_seq_one_letter_code
_entity_poly.pdbx_strand_id
1 'polypeptide(L)'
;MVIATYQTKEAKSKDTSANASGLSADTLDMMIETNGERKTSSSSMSLIKSLGEMWVHGCCVMVTLMFTLMLFPALLQPIKSMIDDPENIWASKFFIPVIVFLSFNVFDWIGRTLAGFVKWPRVNQRWILLALCLTRVVFVPLCMFMNQQPRKHLPVVFLNDAFPIILVILLGLTNGYYVSLGMTYGPSFASPGSNEGAGAALSIYMSLGLSLGVAVSAGLALVL
;
A
#
# COMPACT_ATOMS: atom_id res chain seq x y z
N MET A 1 -2.98 1.09 -41.06
CA MET A 1 -4.04 0.71 -40.09
C MET A 1 -4.43 1.87 -39.17
N VAL A 2 -3.49 2.63 -38.60
CA VAL A 2 -3.79 3.78 -37.70
C VAL A 2 -4.54 4.94 -38.40
N ILE A 3 -4.24 5.22 -39.67
CA ILE A 3 -4.89 6.30 -40.43
C ILE A 3 -6.37 6.00 -40.72
N ALA A 4 -6.72 4.72 -40.96
CA ALA A 4 -8.09 4.30 -41.19
C ALA A 4 -8.97 4.50 -39.93
N THR A 5 -8.42 4.22 -38.75
CA THR A 5 -9.10 4.42 -37.47
C THR A 5 -9.37 5.90 -37.17
N TYR A 6 -8.44 6.79 -37.57
CA TYR A 6 -8.60 8.24 -37.43
C TYR A 6 -9.73 8.78 -38.32
N GLN A 7 -9.78 8.34 -39.59
CA GLN A 7 -10.81 8.76 -40.55
C GLN A 7 -12.22 8.29 -40.13
N THR A 8 -12.35 7.09 -39.56
CA THR A 8 -13.62 6.63 -38.97
C THR A 8 -14.05 7.42 -37.74
N LYS A 9 -13.11 7.97 -36.96
CA LYS A 9 -13.44 8.84 -35.81
C LYS A 9 -13.93 10.22 -36.26
N GLU A 10 -13.31 10.80 -37.30
CA GLU A 10 -13.75 12.08 -37.85
C GLU A 10 -15.10 12.00 -38.57
N ALA A 11 -15.37 10.91 -39.31
CA ALA A 11 -16.67 10.67 -39.92
C ALA A 11 -17.78 10.54 -38.86
N LYS A 12 -17.52 9.78 -37.78
CA LYS A 12 -18.45 9.62 -36.66
C LYS A 12 -18.65 10.92 -35.86
N SER A 13 -17.62 11.77 -35.77
CA SER A 13 -17.69 13.11 -35.17
C SER A 13 -18.53 14.07 -36.02
N LYS A 14 -18.42 14.00 -37.35
CA LYS A 14 -19.22 14.82 -38.28
C LYS A 14 -20.68 14.40 -38.33
N ASP A 15 -20.97 13.09 -38.30
CA ASP A 15 -22.34 12.58 -38.23
C ASP A 15 -23.03 12.94 -36.92
N THR A 16 -22.29 12.97 -35.80
CA THR A 16 -22.82 13.41 -34.50
C THR A 16 -23.10 14.91 -34.48
N SER A 17 -22.25 15.72 -35.14
CA SER A 17 -22.40 17.18 -35.21
C SER A 17 -23.54 17.61 -36.16
N ALA A 18 -23.81 16.86 -37.23
CA ALA A 18 -24.90 17.15 -38.17
C ALA A 18 -26.28 16.77 -37.62
N ASN A 19 -26.35 15.85 -36.64
CA ASN A 19 -27.60 15.42 -36.01
C ASN A 19 -28.01 16.27 -34.78
N ALA A 20 -27.17 17.23 -34.38
CA ALA A 20 -27.39 18.09 -33.20
C ALA A 20 -28.03 19.45 -33.55
N SER A 21 -28.15 19.81 -34.83
CA SER A 21 -28.61 21.15 -35.26
C SER A 21 -30.13 21.38 -35.17
N GLY A 22 -30.89 20.45 -34.56
CA GLY A 22 -32.33 20.57 -34.29
C GLY A 22 -32.74 20.15 -32.87
N LEU A 23 -31.77 19.94 -31.98
CA LEU A 23 -31.98 19.46 -30.61
C LEU A 23 -32.15 20.65 -29.65
N SER A 24 -33.25 20.69 -28.89
CA SER A 24 -33.44 21.72 -27.85
C SER A 24 -32.40 21.58 -26.74
N ALA A 25 -32.01 22.69 -26.12
CA ALA A 25 -31.00 22.72 -25.05
C ALA A 25 -31.32 21.72 -23.93
N ASP A 26 -32.59 21.62 -23.52
CA ASP A 26 -33.06 20.68 -22.49
C ASP A 26 -32.79 19.20 -22.85
N THR A 27 -32.89 18.87 -24.14
CA THR A 27 -32.66 17.49 -24.60
C THR A 27 -31.15 17.18 -24.66
N LEU A 28 -30.30 18.17 -24.92
CA LEU A 28 -28.84 18.02 -24.83
C LEU A 28 -28.40 17.83 -23.38
N ASP A 29 -28.96 18.60 -22.45
CA ASP A 29 -28.64 18.48 -21.02
C ASP A 29 -29.07 17.12 -20.47
N MET A 30 -30.28 16.66 -20.80
CA MET A 30 -30.75 15.32 -20.44
C MET A 30 -29.86 14.21 -21.04
N MET A 31 -29.39 14.36 -22.29
CA MET A 31 -28.44 13.41 -22.90
C MET A 31 -27.07 13.43 -22.22
N ILE A 32 -26.57 14.60 -21.82
CA ILE A 32 -25.30 14.76 -21.09
C ILE A 32 -25.40 14.09 -19.72
N GLU A 33 -26.48 14.32 -18.98
CA GLU A 33 -26.72 13.75 -17.66
C GLU A 33 -26.88 12.22 -17.75
N THR A 34 -27.73 11.73 -18.66
CA THR A 34 -27.94 10.28 -18.86
C THR A 34 -26.66 9.57 -19.33
N ASN A 35 -25.81 10.23 -20.11
CA ASN A 35 -24.53 9.69 -20.57
C ASN A 35 -23.45 9.77 -19.47
N GLY A 36 -23.51 10.80 -18.62
CA GLY A 36 -22.73 10.93 -17.40
C GLY A 36 -23.05 9.80 -16.42
N GLU A 37 -24.32 9.59 -16.10
CA GLU A 37 -24.80 8.50 -15.24
C GLU A 37 -24.48 7.12 -15.80
N ARG A 38 -24.60 6.91 -17.13
CA ARG A 38 -24.19 5.64 -17.76
C ARG A 38 -22.69 5.42 -17.69
N LYS A 39 -21.86 6.46 -17.89
CA LYS A 39 -20.40 6.34 -17.76
C LYS A 39 -19.98 6.09 -16.32
N THR A 40 -20.58 6.76 -15.33
CA THR A 40 -20.26 6.57 -13.91
C THR A 40 -20.71 5.19 -13.43
N SER A 41 -21.89 4.73 -13.85
CA SER A 41 -22.42 3.39 -13.57
C SER A 41 -21.55 2.29 -14.20
N SER A 42 -21.20 2.43 -15.49
CA SER A 42 -20.33 1.49 -16.20
C SER A 42 -18.91 1.48 -15.61
N SER A 43 -18.39 2.64 -15.19
CA SER A 43 -17.08 2.73 -14.54
C SER A 43 -17.11 2.06 -13.15
N SER A 44 -18.13 2.34 -12.34
CA SER A 44 -18.28 1.77 -10.99
C SER A 44 -18.41 0.25 -11.01
N MET A 45 -19.19 -0.32 -11.95
CA MET A 45 -19.26 -1.77 -12.12
C MET A 45 -17.92 -2.37 -12.55
N SER A 46 -17.18 -1.68 -13.43
CA SER A 46 -15.83 -2.09 -13.83
C SER A 46 -14.83 -2.04 -12.67
N LEU A 47 -14.93 -1.03 -11.81
CA LEU A 47 -14.11 -0.88 -10.60
C LEU A 47 -14.40 -1.99 -9.58
N ILE A 48 -15.67 -2.25 -9.26
CA ILE A 48 -16.05 -3.30 -8.31
C ILE A 48 -15.61 -4.68 -8.81
N LYS A 49 -15.75 -4.93 -10.12
CA LYS A 49 -15.25 -6.15 -10.73
C LYS A 49 -13.73 -6.27 -10.60
N SER A 50 -12.99 -5.21 -10.92
CA SER A 50 -11.53 -5.17 -10.81
C SER A 50 -11.06 -5.36 -9.35
N LEU A 51 -11.79 -4.78 -8.40
CA LEU A 51 -11.56 -4.96 -6.96
C LEU A 51 -11.69 -6.44 -6.56
N GLY A 52 -12.75 -7.10 -7.02
CA GLY A 52 -12.98 -8.53 -6.82
C GLY A 52 -12.00 -9.44 -7.56
N GLU A 53 -11.46 -9.04 -8.70
CA GLU A 53 -10.46 -9.84 -9.46
C GLU A 53 -9.09 -9.80 -8.77
N MET A 54 -8.73 -8.68 -8.14
CA MET A 54 -7.39 -8.42 -7.61
C MET A 54 -7.29 -8.55 -6.08
N TRP A 55 -8.38 -8.95 -5.42
CA TRP A 55 -8.51 -8.93 -3.96
C TRP A 55 -7.35 -9.59 -3.22
N VAL A 56 -6.77 -10.68 -3.72
CA VAL A 56 -5.64 -11.35 -3.04
C VAL A 56 -4.40 -10.46 -2.99
N HIS A 57 -4.05 -9.79 -4.09
CA HIS A 57 -2.89 -8.90 -4.14
C HIS A 57 -3.16 -7.62 -3.37
N GLY A 58 -4.38 -7.07 -3.51
CA GLY A 58 -4.86 -5.94 -2.72
C GLY A 58 -4.80 -6.22 -1.22
N CYS A 59 -5.27 -7.38 -0.77
CA CYS A 59 -5.20 -7.81 0.62
C CYS A 59 -3.78 -7.99 1.12
N CYS A 60 -2.84 -8.56 0.34
CA CYS A 60 -1.44 -8.59 0.81
C CYS A 60 -0.87 -7.17 0.98
N VAL A 61 -1.11 -6.25 0.03
CA VAL A 61 -0.63 -4.87 0.16
C VAL A 61 -1.24 -4.19 1.39
N MET A 62 -2.57 -4.34 1.56
CA MET A 62 -3.30 -3.81 2.70
C MET A 62 -2.74 -4.33 4.04
N VAL A 63 -2.58 -5.64 4.17
CA VAL A 63 -2.04 -6.29 5.38
C VAL A 63 -0.59 -5.85 5.64
N THR A 64 0.23 -5.78 4.58
CA THR A 64 1.63 -5.36 4.68
C THR A 64 1.76 -3.94 5.20
N LEU A 65 0.97 -3.00 4.66
CA LEU A 65 0.97 -1.61 5.08
C LEU A 65 0.37 -1.44 6.48
N MET A 66 -0.70 -2.16 6.78
CA MET A 66 -1.34 -2.15 8.10
C MET A 66 -0.35 -2.55 9.20
N PHE A 67 0.35 -3.69 9.05
CA PHE A 67 1.36 -4.12 10.02
C PHE A 67 2.55 -3.18 10.11
N THR A 68 2.98 -2.62 8.97
CA THR A 68 4.13 -1.70 8.96
C THR A 68 3.81 -0.42 9.71
N LEU A 69 2.64 0.19 9.49
CA LEU A 69 2.21 1.39 10.23
C LEU A 69 1.88 1.11 11.70
N MET A 70 1.41 -0.09 12.01
CA MET A 70 1.18 -0.50 13.39
C MET A 70 2.51 -0.57 14.17
N LEU A 71 3.58 -1.07 13.54
CA LEU A 71 4.90 -1.20 14.15
C LEU A 71 5.69 0.13 14.12
N PHE A 72 5.64 0.85 13.01
CA PHE A 72 6.40 2.07 12.78
C PHE A 72 5.47 3.29 12.59
N PRO A 73 5.65 4.38 13.36
CA PRO A 73 6.66 4.60 14.40
C PRO A 73 6.23 4.14 15.82
N ALA A 74 4.94 3.85 16.05
CA ALA A 74 4.38 3.77 17.40
C ALA A 74 5.01 2.72 18.33
N LEU A 75 5.36 1.53 17.84
CA LEU A 75 6.01 0.50 18.66
C LEU A 75 7.53 0.62 18.71
N LEU A 76 8.15 1.26 17.72
CA LEU A 76 9.60 1.37 17.59
C LEU A 76 10.16 2.64 18.22
N GLN A 77 9.37 3.72 18.31
CA GLN A 77 9.77 4.99 18.94
C GLN A 77 10.05 4.87 20.46
N PRO A 78 9.30 4.07 21.26
CA PRO A 78 9.57 3.92 22.69
C PRO A 78 10.75 3.00 23.01
N ILE A 79 11.41 2.42 22.01
CA ILE A 79 12.56 1.53 22.22
C ILE A 79 13.77 2.41 22.57
N LYS A 80 14.23 2.29 23.81
CA LYS A 80 15.44 2.97 24.30
C LYS A 80 16.65 2.06 24.17
N SER A 81 17.76 2.64 23.70
CA SER A 81 19.09 2.02 23.70
C SER A 81 19.55 1.73 25.14
N MET A 82 20.27 0.63 25.36
CA MET A 82 20.86 0.31 26.67
C MET A 82 21.93 1.30 27.12
N ILE A 83 22.57 2.00 26.17
CA ILE A 83 23.55 3.04 26.43
C ILE A 83 22.82 4.40 26.39
N ASP A 84 21.81 4.58 27.25
CA ASP A 84 21.18 5.89 27.48
C ASP A 84 22.04 6.66 28.49
N ASP A 85 23.31 6.91 28.13
CA ASP A 85 24.16 7.85 28.86
C ASP A 85 23.63 9.27 28.58
N PRO A 86 23.17 10.02 29.58
CA PRO A 86 22.61 11.37 29.39
C PRO A 86 23.60 12.36 28.76
N GLU A 87 24.91 12.07 28.83
CA GLU A 87 25.97 12.89 28.23
C GLU A 87 26.16 12.65 26.73
N ASN A 88 25.71 11.52 26.19
CA ASN A 88 25.85 11.19 24.77
C ASN A 88 24.63 11.68 23.97
N ILE A 89 24.71 12.92 23.47
CA ILE A 89 23.71 13.55 22.59
C ILE A 89 23.37 12.66 21.38
N TRP A 90 24.35 11.86 20.91
CA TRP A 90 24.19 10.91 19.81
C TRP A 90 23.22 9.77 20.14
N ALA A 91 23.34 9.16 21.31
CA ALA A 91 22.49 8.05 21.75
C ALA A 91 21.08 8.53 22.11
N SER A 92 20.95 9.70 22.73
CA SER A 92 19.66 10.20 23.21
C SER A 92 18.80 10.87 22.11
N LYS A 93 19.42 11.64 21.18
CA LYS A 93 18.69 12.46 20.20
C LYS A 93 18.74 11.92 18.77
N PHE A 94 19.85 11.30 18.37
CA PHE A 94 20.05 10.87 16.98
C PHE A 94 19.80 9.38 16.74
N PHE A 95 19.83 8.56 17.79
CA PHE A 95 19.63 7.12 17.68
C PHE A 95 18.29 6.77 17.03
N ILE A 96 17.16 7.25 17.56
CA ILE A 96 15.83 6.94 16.99
C ILE A 96 15.68 7.41 15.53
N PRO A 97 15.91 8.69 15.18
CA PRO A 97 15.73 9.15 13.80
C PRO A 97 16.70 8.49 12.80
N VAL A 98 17.94 8.21 13.18
CA VAL A 98 18.92 7.60 12.27
C VAL A 98 18.72 6.08 12.19
N ILE A 99 18.64 5.41 13.33
CA ILE A 99 18.61 3.95 13.35
C ILE A 99 17.22 3.42 13.00
N VAL A 100 16.14 4.07 13.43
CA VAL A 100 14.79 3.59 13.16
C VAL A 100 14.25 4.20 11.87
N PHE A 101 14.17 5.53 11.75
CA PHE A 101 13.53 6.16 10.59
C PHE A 101 14.39 6.06 9.32
N LEU A 102 15.67 6.44 9.37
CA LEU A 102 16.51 6.40 8.18
C LEU A 102 16.75 4.96 7.72
N SER A 103 17.10 4.03 8.62
CA SER A 103 17.27 2.63 8.22
C SER A 103 15.99 2.07 7.59
N PHE A 104 14.83 2.27 8.21
CA PHE A 104 13.56 1.78 7.65
C PHE A 104 13.36 2.26 6.20
N ASN A 105 13.54 3.56 5.94
CA ASN A 105 13.35 4.13 4.62
C ASN A 105 14.40 3.65 3.60
N VAL A 106 15.67 3.54 4.01
CA VAL A 106 16.75 3.03 3.13
C VAL A 106 16.46 1.58 2.74
N PHE A 107 16.12 0.73 3.70
CA PHE A 107 15.83 -0.67 3.43
C PHE A 107 14.50 -0.89 2.70
N ASP A 108 13.48 -0.04 2.93
CA ASP A 108 12.26 -0.02 2.10
C ASP A 108 12.59 0.26 0.64
N TRP A 109 13.41 1.27 0.37
CA TRP A 109 13.86 1.58 -0.98
C TRP A 109 14.66 0.43 -1.63
N ILE A 110 15.57 -0.19 -0.88
CA ILE A 110 16.29 -1.39 -1.33
C ILE A 110 15.31 -2.53 -1.63
N GLY A 111 14.32 -2.76 -0.77
CA GLY A 111 13.30 -3.79 -0.96
C GLY A 111 12.46 -3.58 -2.22
N ARG A 112 12.06 -2.33 -2.49
CA ARG A 112 11.32 -1.98 -3.72
C ARG A 112 12.18 -2.20 -4.96
N THR A 113 13.44 -1.77 -4.90
CA THR A 113 14.41 -1.96 -5.97
C THR A 113 14.63 -3.45 -6.24
N LEU A 114 14.78 -4.26 -5.18
CA LEU A 114 14.94 -5.70 -5.29
C LEU A 114 13.71 -6.38 -5.90
N ALA A 115 12.49 -5.92 -5.62
CA ALA A 115 11.28 -6.44 -6.27
C ALA A 115 11.24 -6.14 -7.78
N GLY A 116 11.94 -5.10 -8.23
CA GLY A 116 12.13 -4.80 -9.65
C GLY A 116 13.04 -5.81 -10.35
N PHE A 117 14.12 -6.23 -9.70
CA PHE A 117 15.12 -7.17 -10.24
C PHE A 117 14.73 -8.64 -10.02
N VAL A 118 14.32 -8.99 -8.81
CA VAL A 118 14.01 -10.36 -8.37
C VAL A 118 12.52 -10.46 -8.08
N LYS A 119 11.79 -11.03 -9.03
CA LYS A 119 10.33 -11.22 -8.96
C LYS A 119 9.97 -12.57 -8.36
N TRP A 120 10.17 -12.70 -7.05
CA TRP A 120 9.83 -13.90 -6.27
C TRP A 120 8.96 -13.54 -5.07
N PRO A 121 7.84 -14.22 -4.76
CA PRO A 121 7.20 -15.34 -5.48
C PRO A 121 6.71 -14.95 -6.88
N ARG A 122 6.44 -15.93 -7.75
CA ARG A 122 5.87 -15.68 -9.09
C ARG A 122 4.42 -15.20 -8.99
N VAL A 123 3.94 -14.52 -10.04
CA VAL A 123 2.55 -14.01 -10.18
C VAL A 123 1.48 -15.07 -9.84
N ASN A 124 1.67 -16.32 -10.27
CA ASN A 124 0.73 -17.41 -9.98
C ASN A 124 0.76 -17.91 -8.52
N GLN A 125 1.76 -17.55 -7.73
CA GLN A 125 1.96 -17.99 -6.34
C GLN A 125 1.39 -16.97 -5.34
N ARG A 126 0.24 -16.38 -5.64
CA ARG A 126 -0.43 -15.36 -4.83
C ARG A 126 -0.66 -15.76 -3.37
N TRP A 127 -0.92 -17.04 -3.11
CA TRP A 127 -1.11 -17.58 -1.76
C TRP A 127 0.17 -17.61 -0.94
N ILE A 128 1.32 -17.87 -1.59
CA ILE A 128 2.63 -17.84 -0.93
C ILE A 128 2.97 -16.39 -0.57
N LEU A 129 2.71 -15.46 -1.48
CA LEU A 129 2.85 -14.03 -1.20
C LEU A 129 1.99 -13.64 0.00
N LEU A 130 0.70 -13.98 0.01
CA LEU A 130 -0.19 -13.69 1.14
C LEU A 130 0.31 -14.32 2.46
N ALA A 131 0.77 -15.58 2.43
CA ALA A 131 1.33 -16.25 3.61
C ALA A 131 2.60 -15.54 4.13
N LEU A 132 3.47 -15.05 3.25
CA LEU A 132 4.62 -14.23 3.62
C LEU A 132 4.19 -12.88 4.23
N CYS A 133 3.15 -12.24 3.68
CA CYS A 133 2.59 -11.01 4.24
C CYS A 133 2.00 -11.26 5.65
N LEU A 134 1.36 -12.42 5.87
CA LEU A 134 0.82 -12.82 7.18
C LEU A 134 1.90 -13.23 8.19
N THR A 135 3.01 -13.80 7.74
CA THR A 135 4.15 -14.18 8.61
C THR A 135 4.69 -12.97 9.37
N ARG A 136 4.47 -11.75 8.87
CA ARG A 136 4.81 -10.51 9.57
C ARG A 136 4.12 -10.30 10.90
N VAL A 137 3.01 -11.00 11.17
CA VAL A 137 2.37 -10.95 12.48
C VAL A 137 3.33 -11.38 13.58
N VAL A 138 4.36 -12.18 13.27
CA VAL A 138 5.42 -12.60 14.20
C VAL A 138 6.32 -11.44 14.62
N PHE A 139 6.48 -10.40 13.78
CA PHE A 139 7.24 -9.21 14.17
C PHE A 139 6.57 -8.42 15.29
N VAL A 140 5.25 -8.53 15.45
CA VAL A 140 4.47 -7.82 16.47
C VAL A 140 4.81 -8.28 17.90
N PRO A 141 4.70 -9.57 18.26
CA PRO A 141 5.11 -10.04 19.58
C PRO A 141 6.61 -9.85 19.78
N LEU A 142 7.43 -10.03 18.74
CA LEU A 142 8.88 -9.76 18.82
C LEU A 142 9.15 -8.32 19.28
N CYS A 143 8.50 -7.32 18.68
CA CYS A 143 8.61 -5.92 19.09
C CYS A 143 8.04 -5.67 20.51
N MET A 144 6.98 -6.37 20.91
CA MET A 144 6.38 -6.23 22.25
C MET A 144 7.28 -6.78 23.37
N PHE A 145 8.12 -7.80 23.09
CA PHE A 145 9.11 -8.34 24.04
C PHE A 145 10.43 -7.56 24.08
N MET A 146 10.62 -6.57 23.20
CA MET A 146 11.80 -5.68 23.18
C MET A 146 11.76 -4.61 24.26
N ASN A 147 12.90 -3.93 24.48
CA ASN A 147 13.08 -2.91 25.52
C ASN A 147 12.28 -1.59 25.31
N GLN A 148 10.96 -1.64 25.22
CA GLN A 148 10.07 -0.46 25.28
C GLN A 148 10.07 0.18 26.69
N GLN A 149 10.18 1.51 26.77
CA GLN A 149 10.11 2.31 27.99
C GLN A 149 9.17 3.51 27.77
N PRO A 150 8.29 3.87 28.72
CA PRO A 150 8.05 3.28 30.03
C PRO A 150 7.13 2.04 29.96
N ARG A 151 7.34 1.04 30.83
CA ARG A 151 6.53 -0.20 30.89
C ARG A 151 5.82 -0.34 32.23
N LYS A 152 4.55 -0.76 32.19
CA LYS A 152 3.77 -1.09 33.40
C LYS A 152 3.65 -2.59 33.71
N HIS A 153 3.73 -3.51 32.71
CA HIS A 153 3.28 -4.90 32.91
C HIS A 153 4.11 -6.05 32.28
N LEU A 154 5.19 -5.83 31.51
CA LEU A 154 5.90 -6.90 30.77
C LEU A 154 7.42 -6.95 31.04
N PRO A 155 8.03 -8.14 31.20
CA PRO A 155 9.46 -8.31 31.42
C PRO A 155 10.29 -8.12 30.14
N VAL A 156 11.52 -7.62 30.30
CA VAL A 156 12.49 -7.41 29.20
C VAL A 156 13.25 -8.72 28.94
N VAL A 157 13.11 -9.28 27.73
CA VAL A 157 13.81 -10.52 27.35
C VAL A 157 15.04 -10.22 26.47
N PHE A 158 14.98 -9.18 25.64
CA PHE A 158 16.07 -8.79 24.74
C PHE A 158 16.68 -7.45 25.18
N LEU A 159 17.82 -7.52 25.85
CA LEU A 159 18.59 -6.35 26.29
C LEU A 159 19.50 -5.77 25.20
N ASN A 160 19.77 -6.48 24.11
CA ASN A 160 20.79 -6.08 23.13
C ASN A 160 20.21 -5.14 22.06
N ASP A 161 20.82 -3.98 21.85
CA ASP A 161 20.35 -2.95 20.89
C ASP A 161 20.41 -3.41 19.42
N ALA A 162 21.14 -4.49 19.13
CA ALA A 162 21.21 -5.07 17.79
C ALA A 162 19.87 -5.65 17.29
N PHE A 163 19.03 -6.18 18.20
CA PHE A 163 17.77 -6.79 17.82
C PHE A 163 16.77 -5.80 17.19
N PRO A 164 16.48 -4.62 17.78
CA PRO A 164 15.55 -3.67 17.17
C PRO A 164 16.07 -3.15 15.82
N ILE A 165 17.38 -3.01 15.66
CA ILE A 165 18.00 -2.61 14.38
C ILE A 165 17.72 -3.66 13.31
N ILE A 166 18.01 -4.93 13.60
CA ILE A 166 17.76 -6.03 12.65
C ILE A 166 16.27 -6.10 12.29
N LEU A 167 15.37 -5.92 13.26
CA LEU A 167 13.93 -5.90 13.01
C LEU A 167 13.51 -4.74 12.11
N VAL A 168 14.01 -3.52 12.33
CA VAL A 168 13.72 -2.36 11.47
C VAL A 168 14.19 -2.61 10.04
N ILE A 169 15.38 -3.18 9.89
CA ILE A 169 15.95 -3.52 8.58
C ILE A 169 15.07 -4.54 7.86
N LEU A 170 14.70 -5.64 8.54
CA LEU A 170 13.84 -6.67 7.96
C LEU A 170 12.44 -6.15 7.66
N LEU A 171 11.89 -5.32 8.53
CA LEU A 171 10.57 -4.70 8.36
C LEU A 171 10.56 -3.79 7.13
N GLY A 172 11.55 -2.91 6.98
CA GLY A 172 11.71 -2.04 5.82
C GLY A 172 11.90 -2.83 4.53
N LEU A 173 12.89 -3.73 4.51
CA LEU A 173 13.21 -4.53 3.33
C LEU A 173 12.01 -5.34 2.83
N THR A 174 11.35 -6.05 3.75
CA THR A 174 10.17 -6.82 3.37
C THR A 174 9.06 -5.88 2.92
N ASN A 175 8.80 -4.75 3.61
CA ASN A 175 7.72 -3.80 3.27
C ASN A 175 7.80 -3.35 1.82
N GLY A 176 8.96 -2.81 1.43
CA GLY A 176 9.21 -2.38 0.07
C GLY A 176 9.05 -3.51 -0.93
N TYR A 177 9.52 -4.71 -0.59
CA TYR A 177 9.46 -5.87 -1.47
C TYR A 177 8.02 -6.33 -1.73
N TYR A 178 7.23 -6.63 -0.69
CA TYR A 178 5.87 -7.16 -0.85
C TYR A 178 4.89 -6.13 -1.43
N VAL A 179 5.01 -4.85 -1.04
CA VAL A 179 4.17 -3.79 -1.62
C VAL A 179 4.45 -3.63 -3.11
N SER A 180 5.73 -3.59 -3.52
CA SER A 180 6.09 -3.49 -4.93
C SER A 180 5.62 -4.70 -5.74
N LEU A 181 5.77 -5.92 -5.20
CA LEU A 181 5.25 -7.12 -5.87
C LEU A 181 3.73 -7.10 -6.00
N GLY A 182 3.00 -6.74 -4.94
CA GLY A 182 1.55 -6.64 -4.97
C GLY A 182 1.04 -5.62 -5.99
N MET A 183 1.66 -4.45 -6.05
CA MET A 183 1.32 -3.39 -7.01
C MET A 183 1.71 -3.74 -8.46
N THR A 184 2.79 -4.48 -8.66
CA THR A 184 3.23 -4.90 -10.00
C THR A 184 2.42 -6.07 -10.52
N TYR A 185 2.06 -7.02 -9.65
CA TYR A 185 1.33 -8.23 -10.03
C TYR A 185 -0.16 -7.99 -10.15
N GLY A 186 -0.73 -7.08 -9.35
CA GLY A 186 -2.16 -6.83 -9.36
C GLY A 186 -2.72 -6.59 -10.77
N PRO A 187 -2.20 -5.63 -11.58
CA PRO A 187 -2.74 -5.32 -12.91
C PRO A 187 -2.72 -6.49 -13.88
N SER A 188 -1.89 -7.52 -13.64
CA SER A 188 -1.83 -8.72 -14.48
C SER A 188 -3.08 -9.60 -14.38
N PHE A 189 -3.94 -9.37 -13.38
CA PHE A 189 -5.19 -10.11 -13.17
C PHE A 189 -6.45 -9.35 -13.59
N ALA A 190 -6.30 -8.11 -14.05
CA ALA A 190 -7.43 -7.31 -14.49
C ALA A 190 -7.89 -7.72 -15.89
N SER A 191 -9.21 -7.69 -16.10
CA SER A 191 -9.82 -7.90 -17.42
C SER A 191 -9.24 -6.95 -18.49
N PRO A 192 -9.00 -7.42 -19.74
CA PRO A 192 -8.51 -6.56 -20.81
C PRO A 192 -9.45 -5.36 -21.05
N GLY A 193 -8.95 -4.14 -20.88
CA GLY A 193 -9.72 -2.90 -21.01
C GLY A 193 -10.12 -2.24 -19.69
N SER A 194 -9.86 -2.84 -18.53
CA SER A 194 -10.08 -2.24 -17.21
C SER A 194 -8.79 -1.87 -16.46
N ASN A 195 -7.69 -1.62 -17.19
CA ASN A 195 -6.39 -1.28 -16.60
C ASN A 195 -6.44 -0.04 -15.67
N GLU A 196 -7.28 0.94 -16.02
CA GLU A 196 -7.52 2.13 -15.19
C GLU A 196 -8.18 1.75 -13.86
N GLY A 197 -9.17 0.85 -13.92
CA GLY A 197 -9.86 0.35 -12.74
C GLY A 197 -9.00 -0.55 -11.85
N ALA A 198 -8.03 -1.23 -12.44
CA ALA A 198 -7.07 -2.05 -11.72
C ALA A 198 -6.16 -1.22 -10.80
N GLY A 199 -5.62 -0.11 -11.33
CA GLY A 199 -4.83 0.85 -10.55
C GLY A 199 -5.64 1.51 -9.45
N ALA A 200 -6.88 1.91 -9.75
CA ALA A 200 -7.81 2.47 -8.77
C ALA A 200 -8.14 1.47 -7.65
N ALA A 201 -8.45 0.22 -7.99
CA ALA A 201 -8.75 -0.85 -7.02
C ALA A 201 -7.58 -1.09 -6.06
N LEU A 202 -6.35 -1.22 -6.58
CA LEU A 202 -5.14 -1.36 -5.77
C LEU A 202 -4.91 -0.15 -4.85
N SER A 203 -5.17 1.06 -5.36
CA SER A 203 -5.03 2.29 -4.57
C SER A 203 -6.04 2.34 -3.42
N ILE A 204 -7.26 1.84 -3.61
CA ILE A 204 -8.25 1.69 -2.54
C ILE A 204 -7.74 0.74 -1.46
N TYR A 205 -7.22 -0.43 -1.84
CA TYR A 205 -6.64 -1.38 -0.87
C TYR A 205 -5.45 -0.79 -0.10
N MET A 206 -4.60 -0.03 -0.78
CA MET A 206 -3.50 0.69 -0.16
C MET A 206 -4.01 1.71 0.87
N SER A 207 -4.96 2.55 0.49
CA SER A 207 -5.57 3.53 1.40
C SER A 207 -6.22 2.87 2.62
N LEU A 208 -6.96 1.77 2.43
CA LEU A 208 -7.54 1.01 3.53
C LEU A 208 -6.47 0.45 4.48
N GLY A 209 -5.38 -0.09 3.94
CA GLY A 209 -4.26 -0.58 4.74
C GLY A 209 -3.60 0.53 5.56
N LEU A 210 -3.45 1.72 4.96
CA LEU A 210 -2.92 2.89 5.65
C LEU A 210 -3.87 3.34 6.78
N SER A 211 -5.16 3.51 6.50
CA SER A 211 -6.16 3.93 7.49
C SER A 211 -6.27 2.97 8.66
N LEU A 212 -6.35 1.66 8.38
CA LEU A 212 -6.40 0.63 9.43
C LEU A 212 -5.10 0.58 10.23
N GLY A 213 -3.95 0.70 9.57
CA GLY A 213 -2.64 0.73 10.23
C GLY A 213 -2.52 1.88 11.23
N VAL A 214 -2.93 3.10 10.84
CA VAL A 214 -2.95 4.26 11.74
C VAL A 214 -3.92 4.06 12.89
N ALA A 215 -5.13 3.57 12.63
CA ALA A 215 -6.14 3.35 13.67
C ALA A 215 -5.67 2.35 14.73
N VAL A 216 -5.10 1.21 14.31
CA VAL A 216 -4.57 0.19 15.21
C VAL A 216 -3.33 0.71 15.95
N SER A 217 -2.43 1.42 15.26
CA SER A 217 -1.26 2.08 15.87
C SER A 217 -1.67 3.02 17.00
N ALA A 218 -2.68 3.86 16.78
CA ALA A 218 -3.21 4.75 17.81
C ALA A 218 -3.83 3.99 18.98
N GLY A 219 -4.61 2.93 18.71
CA GLY A 219 -5.18 2.08 19.76
C GLY A 219 -4.10 1.41 20.62
N LEU A 220 -3.03 0.93 19.99
CA LEU A 220 -1.92 0.29 20.70
C LEU A 220 -1.11 1.29 21.54
N ALA A 221 -0.88 2.50 21.01
CA ALA A 221 -0.24 3.59 21.73
C ALA A 221 -1.05 4.08 22.95
N LEU A 222 -2.38 3.87 22.96
CA LEU A 222 -3.22 4.16 24.13
C LEU A 222 -3.17 3.06 25.21
N VAL A 223 -2.85 1.83 24.83
CA VAL A 223 -2.83 0.66 25.73
C VAL A 223 -1.48 0.49 26.42
N LEU A 224 -0.37 0.89 25.76
CA LEU A 224 0.99 0.86 26.30
C LEU A 224 1.24 1.99 27.30
#